data_AF-A0A2H0XVL9-F1
#
_entry.id   AF-A0A2H0XVL9-F1
#
_cell.length_a   1.000
_cell.length_b   1.000
_cell.length_c   1.000
_cell.angle_alpha   90.00
_cell.angle_beta   90.00
_cell.angle_gamma   90.00
#
_symmetry.space_group_name_H-M   'P 1'
#
loop_
_entity.id
_entity.type
_entity.pdbx_description
1 polymer ?
#
loop_
_entity_poly.entity_id
_entity_poly.type
_entity_poly.pdbx_seq_one_letter_code
_entity_poly.pdbx_strand_id
1 'polypeptide(L)'
;MAEAIASRTSHNEYSGWIDKLESGFSDQRKLFDGYPLGLYFTWEIGSISRRERAYLGKKLDSVQAWFKKGNSTRRFAWFNGSTGNWLVFYYSKSEQSLLHKELHRLVELKLIKEVDEASFKYGVYGFGLQVSVTFPPRLLGLASAIVIGADEVIGKYSQTDFEEARKHFGDINNRQTIEIKEFPEE
;
A
#
# COMPACT_ATOMS: atom_id res chain seq x y z
N MET A 1 3.57 -10.09 -30.56
CA MET A 1 2.28 -9.37 -30.42
C MET A 1 1.25 -10.14 -29.59
N ALA A 2 0.98 -11.41 -29.90
CA ALA A 2 0.03 -12.26 -29.14
C ALA A 2 0.40 -12.44 -27.65
N GLU A 3 1.68 -12.69 -27.31
CA GLU A 3 2.14 -12.80 -25.91
C GLU A 3 2.00 -11.49 -25.13
N ALA A 4 2.28 -10.34 -25.76
CA ALA A 4 2.12 -9.02 -25.15
C ALA A 4 0.64 -8.71 -24.87
N ILE A 5 -0.26 -9.13 -25.76
CA ILE A 5 -1.71 -8.99 -25.59
C ILE A 5 -2.22 -9.94 -24.49
N ALA A 6 -1.75 -11.19 -24.44
CA ALA A 6 -2.11 -12.15 -23.39
C ALA A 6 -1.62 -11.71 -22.00
N SER A 7 -0.39 -11.21 -21.91
CA SER A 7 0.15 -10.60 -20.69
C SER A 7 -0.69 -9.39 -20.26
N ARG A 8 -1.19 -8.58 -21.20
CA ARG A 8 -2.08 -7.44 -20.92
C ARG A 8 -3.44 -7.89 -20.35
N THR A 9 -4.05 -8.92 -20.93
CA THR A 9 -5.35 -9.42 -20.46
C THR A 9 -5.24 -9.97 -19.03
N SER A 10 -4.21 -10.78 -18.77
CA SER A 10 -3.92 -11.28 -17.40
C SER A 10 -3.60 -10.14 -16.42
N HIS A 11 -2.85 -9.12 -16.86
CA HIS A 11 -2.55 -7.95 -16.02
C HIS A 11 -3.78 -7.09 -15.68
N ASN A 12 -4.75 -6.98 -16.59
CA ASN A 12 -6.00 -6.29 -16.35
C ASN A 12 -6.92 -7.07 -15.38
N GLU A 13 -6.84 -8.40 -15.33
CA GLU A 13 -7.60 -9.17 -14.32
C GLU A 13 -7.17 -8.81 -12.88
N TYR A 14 -5.89 -8.48 -12.68
CA TYR A 14 -5.38 -8.10 -11.37
C TYR A 14 -5.81 -6.70 -10.91
N SER A 15 -6.26 -5.81 -11.79
CA SER A 15 -6.73 -4.48 -11.38
C SER A 15 -8.01 -4.53 -10.56
N GLY A 16 -8.82 -5.59 -10.69
CA GLY A 16 -10.06 -5.75 -9.93
C GLY A 16 -9.86 -5.83 -8.41
N TRP A 17 -8.65 -6.15 -7.94
CA TRP A 17 -8.31 -6.05 -6.51
C TRP A 17 -8.34 -4.61 -6.00
N ILE A 18 -7.93 -3.67 -6.84
CA ILE A 18 -7.91 -2.24 -6.53
C ILE A 18 -9.32 -1.68 -6.49
N ASP A 19 -10.15 -2.05 -7.45
CA ASP A 19 -11.55 -1.62 -7.51
C ASP A 19 -12.35 -2.13 -6.29
N LYS A 20 -12.05 -3.36 -5.82
CA LYS A 20 -12.62 -3.89 -4.56
C LYS A 20 -12.19 -3.08 -3.34
N LEU A 21 -10.92 -2.69 -3.25
CA LEU A 21 -10.43 -1.84 -2.16
C LEU A 21 -11.09 -0.46 -2.20
N GLU A 22 -11.18 0.15 -3.38
CA GLU A 22 -11.82 1.45 -3.62
C GLU A 22 -13.28 1.45 -3.15
N SER A 23 -14.04 0.41 -3.51
CA SER A 23 -15.44 0.24 -3.09
C SER A 23 -15.63 0.10 -1.58
N GLY A 24 -14.60 -0.35 -0.85
CA GLY A 24 -14.64 -0.45 0.61
C GLY A 24 -14.62 0.90 1.34
N PHE A 25 -14.29 1.98 0.63
CA PHE A 25 -14.19 3.34 1.17
C PHE A 25 -15.28 4.29 0.70
N SER A 26 -15.89 4.03 -0.46
CA SER A 26 -16.90 4.93 -1.06
C SER A 26 -18.10 5.18 -0.15
N ASP A 27 -18.43 4.22 0.71
CA ASP A 27 -19.59 4.29 1.60
C ASP A 27 -19.27 4.84 2.99
N GLN A 28 -18.00 5.15 3.28
CA GLN A 28 -17.56 5.63 4.60
C GLN A 28 -17.76 7.14 4.75
N ARG A 29 -18.64 7.54 5.67
CA ARG A 29 -19.04 8.94 5.89
C ARG A 29 -18.32 9.66 7.04
N LYS A 30 -17.34 9.04 7.69
CA LYS A 30 -16.58 9.70 8.77
C LYS A 30 -15.85 10.91 8.18
N LEU A 31 -16.03 12.10 8.74
CA LEU A 31 -15.44 13.33 8.20
C LEU A 31 -14.02 13.56 8.73
N PHE A 32 -13.16 14.11 7.88
CA PHE A 32 -11.85 14.69 8.16
C PHE A 32 -11.75 15.99 7.35
N ASP A 33 -11.45 17.11 8.01
CA ASP A 33 -11.46 18.47 7.41
C ASP A 33 -12.74 18.81 6.62
N GLY A 34 -13.89 18.32 7.09
CA GLY A 34 -15.19 18.56 6.45
C GLY A 34 -15.50 17.66 5.24
N TYR A 35 -14.56 16.80 4.81
CA TYR A 35 -14.76 15.83 3.74
C TYR A 35 -14.82 14.40 4.29
N PRO A 36 -15.61 13.48 3.69
CA PRO A 36 -15.56 12.08 4.07
C PRO A 36 -14.14 11.51 3.90
N LEU A 37 -13.58 11.01 5.01
CA LEU A 37 -12.26 10.40 5.08
C LEU A 37 -12.11 9.28 4.04
N GLY A 38 -13.18 8.50 3.80
CA GLY A 38 -13.22 7.48 2.76
C GLY A 38 -12.85 8.03 1.37
N LEU A 39 -13.25 9.26 1.04
CA LEU A 39 -12.94 9.86 -0.25
C LEU A 39 -11.45 10.16 -0.44
N TYR A 40 -10.68 10.43 0.63
CA TYR A 40 -9.23 10.57 0.52
C TYR A 40 -8.59 9.25 0.09
N PHE A 41 -9.00 8.13 0.68
CA PHE A 41 -8.53 6.80 0.28
C PHE A 41 -9.01 6.42 -1.12
N THR A 42 -10.27 6.70 -1.45
CA THR A 42 -10.83 6.47 -2.79
C THR A 42 -10.08 7.28 -3.85
N TRP A 43 -9.80 8.56 -3.60
CA TRP A 43 -9.02 9.40 -4.52
C TRP A 43 -7.59 8.89 -4.69
N GLU A 44 -6.94 8.54 -3.58
CA GLU A 44 -5.57 8.07 -3.58
C GLU A 44 -5.43 6.77 -4.39
N ILE A 45 -6.34 5.82 -4.21
CA ILE A 45 -6.39 4.60 -5.01
C ILE A 45 -6.83 4.91 -6.47
N GLY A 46 -7.81 5.80 -6.59
CA GLY A 46 -8.43 6.31 -7.82
C GLY A 46 -7.41 6.82 -8.84
N SER A 47 -6.46 7.60 -8.36
CA SER A 47 -5.45 8.31 -9.14
C SER A 47 -4.31 7.43 -9.68
N ILE A 48 -4.19 6.18 -9.21
CA ILE A 48 -3.18 5.24 -9.71
C ILE A 48 -3.51 4.86 -11.15
N SER A 49 -2.53 4.99 -12.06
CA SER A 49 -2.75 4.67 -13.47
C SER A 49 -3.12 3.19 -13.67
N ARG A 50 -3.85 2.87 -14.74
CA ARG A 50 -4.25 1.47 -15.03
C ARG A 50 -3.06 0.50 -15.06
N ARG A 51 -1.90 0.95 -15.58
CA ARG A 51 -0.69 0.13 -15.64
C ARG A 51 -0.12 -0.12 -14.26
N GLU A 52 0.01 0.92 -13.43
CA GLU A 52 0.45 0.78 -12.04
C GLU A 52 -0.51 -0.11 -11.22
N ARG A 53 -1.83 0.05 -11.41
CA ARG A 53 -2.85 -0.80 -10.78
C ARG A 53 -2.65 -2.28 -11.10
N ALA A 54 -2.26 -2.63 -12.32
CA ALA A 54 -1.99 -4.02 -12.70
C ALA A 54 -0.77 -4.60 -11.93
N TYR A 55 0.32 -3.84 -11.84
CA TYR A 55 1.52 -4.27 -11.09
C TYR A 55 1.24 -4.36 -9.58
N LEU A 56 0.53 -3.39 -9.03
CA LEU A 56 0.08 -3.42 -7.64
C LEU A 56 -0.84 -4.61 -7.40
N GLY A 57 -1.82 -4.84 -8.28
CA GLY A 57 -2.73 -5.98 -8.27
C GLY A 57 -2.00 -7.33 -8.26
N LYS A 58 -0.93 -7.48 -9.06
CA LYS A 58 -0.07 -8.68 -9.04
C LYS A 58 0.61 -8.89 -7.68
N LYS A 59 1.06 -7.81 -7.02
CA LYS A 59 1.60 -7.90 -5.65
C LYS A 59 0.51 -8.33 -4.67
N LEU A 60 -0.69 -7.75 -4.76
CA LEU A 60 -1.86 -8.11 -3.93
C LEU A 60 -2.25 -9.58 -4.08
N ASP A 61 -2.31 -10.08 -5.32
CA ASP A 61 -2.68 -11.46 -5.62
C ASP A 61 -1.71 -12.47 -5.01
N SER A 62 -0.41 -12.16 -5.05
CA SER A 62 0.63 -13.03 -4.48
C SER A 62 0.55 -13.19 -2.94
N VAL A 63 -0.22 -12.34 -2.24
CA VAL A 63 -0.35 -12.37 -0.79
C VAL A 63 -0.93 -13.71 -0.32
N GLN A 64 -1.97 -14.19 -0.99
CA GLN A 64 -2.63 -15.43 -0.59
C GLN A 64 -1.67 -16.63 -0.63
N ALA A 65 -0.79 -16.69 -1.63
CA ALA A 65 0.26 -17.71 -1.73
C ALA A 65 1.30 -17.60 -0.60
N TRP A 66 1.65 -16.38 -0.18
CA TRP A 66 2.59 -16.14 0.93
C TRP A 66 2.11 -16.75 2.24
N PHE A 67 0.81 -16.61 2.55
CA PHE A 67 0.23 -17.20 3.77
C PHE A 67 0.03 -18.70 3.67
N LYS A 68 -0.25 -19.24 2.48
CA LYS A 68 -0.30 -20.70 2.25
C LYS A 68 1.05 -21.38 2.50
N LYS A 69 2.17 -20.65 2.34
CA LYS A 69 3.54 -21.12 2.67
C LYS A 69 3.87 -21.10 4.18
N GLY A 70 2.92 -20.75 5.05
CA GLY A 70 3.11 -20.75 6.50
C GLY A 70 3.51 -19.41 7.12
N ASN A 71 3.71 -18.36 6.32
CA ASN A 71 4.02 -17.04 6.86
C ASN A 71 2.86 -16.43 7.67
N SER A 72 3.18 -15.55 8.61
CA SER A 72 2.24 -14.92 9.55
C SER A 72 1.89 -13.48 9.22
N THR A 73 2.78 -12.77 8.52
CA THR A 73 2.59 -11.37 8.12
C THR A 73 3.19 -11.12 6.74
N ARG A 74 2.69 -10.08 6.08
CA ARG A 74 3.29 -9.54 4.85
C ARG A 74 3.12 -8.03 4.82
N ARG A 75 4.12 -7.31 4.32
CA ARG A 75 4.03 -5.88 4.08
C ARG A 75 4.70 -5.49 2.78
N PHE A 76 4.25 -4.39 2.19
CA PHE A 76 4.99 -3.69 1.15
C PHE A 76 4.50 -2.24 1.05
N ALA A 77 5.34 -1.38 0.50
CA ALA A 77 4.97 -0.01 0.16
C ALA A 77 4.89 0.16 -1.36
N TRP A 78 4.05 1.11 -1.79
CA TRP A 78 3.86 1.49 -3.18
C TRP A 78 3.84 3.01 -3.30
N PHE A 79 4.61 3.57 -4.22
CA PHE A 79 4.60 5.01 -4.48
C PHE A 79 3.56 5.32 -5.55
N ASN A 80 2.65 6.25 -5.27
CA ASN A 80 1.72 6.74 -6.25
C ASN A 80 2.31 7.97 -6.96
N GLY A 81 2.76 7.78 -8.21
CA GLY A 81 3.36 8.86 -8.99
C GLY A 81 2.41 10.03 -9.26
N SER A 82 1.09 9.78 -9.29
CA SER A 82 0.09 10.81 -9.58
C SER A 82 -0.11 11.80 -8.44
N THR A 83 -0.03 11.35 -7.19
CA THR A 83 -0.28 12.17 -6.00
C THR A 83 0.99 12.51 -5.23
N GLY A 84 2.09 11.77 -5.50
CA GLY A 84 3.29 11.84 -4.70
C GLY A 84 3.16 11.18 -3.33
N ASN A 85 2.04 10.52 -3.02
CA ASN A 85 1.85 9.83 -1.74
C ASN A 85 2.40 8.40 -1.78
N TRP A 86 2.59 7.83 -0.60
CA TRP A 86 2.94 6.43 -0.41
C TRP A 86 1.78 5.62 0.15
N LEU A 87 1.65 4.39 -0.31
CA LEU A 87 0.67 3.40 0.14
C LEU A 87 1.40 2.28 0.85
N VAL A 88 1.08 2.03 2.11
CA VAL A 88 1.61 0.92 2.90
C VAL A 88 0.53 -0.13 3.06
N PHE A 89 0.79 -1.33 2.56
CA PHE A 89 -0.11 -2.47 2.72
C PHE A 89 0.46 -3.41 3.76
N TYR A 90 -0.33 -3.74 4.79
CA TYR A 90 0.03 -4.67 5.85
C TYR A 90 -1.02 -5.77 5.99
N TYR A 91 -0.57 -7.01 5.96
CA TYR A 91 -1.40 -8.21 6.07
C TYR A 91 -0.98 -8.99 7.30
N SER A 92 -1.95 -9.39 8.13
CA SER A 92 -1.64 -10.17 9.32
C SER A 92 -2.76 -11.14 9.71
N LYS A 93 -2.35 -12.26 10.33
CA LYS A 93 -3.21 -13.20 11.06
C LYS A 93 -3.54 -12.73 12.49
N SER A 94 -2.94 -11.64 12.95
CA SER A 94 -3.16 -11.09 14.29
C SER A 94 -4.57 -10.55 14.47
N GLU A 95 -4.94 -10.33 15.73
CA GLU A 95 -6.15 -9.58 16.09
C GLU A 95 -6.11 -8.16 15.54
N GLN A 96 -7.29 -7.58 15.30
CA GLN A 96 -7.46 -6.28 14.66
C GLN A 96 -6.76 -5.14 15.42
N SER A 97 -6.73 -5.20 16.76
CA SER A 97 -6.07 -4.21 17.61
C SER A 97 -4.55 -4.19 17.40
N LEU A 98 -3.91 -5.37 17.35
CA LEU A 98 -2.48 -5.52 17.06
C LEU A 98 -2.16 -5.15 15.62
N LEU A 99 -3.03 -5.53 14.68
CA LEU A 99 -2.91 -5.15 13.27
C LEU A 99 -2.94 -3.64 13.09
N HIS A 100 -3.86 -2.94 13.76
CA HIS A 100 -3.96 -1.48 13.70
C HIS A 100 -2.72 -0.80 14.29
N LYS A 101 -2.24 -1.24 15.46
CA LYS A 101 -1.03 -0.69 16.08
C LYS A 101 0.19 -0.85 15.18
N GLU A 102 0.39 -2.04 14.61
CA GLU A 102 1.53 -2.27 13.72
C GLU A 102 1.37 -1.52 12.39
N LEU A 103 0.16 -1.37 11.87
CA LEU A 103 -0.07 -0.53 10.68
C LEU A 103 0.34 0.93 10.94
N HIS A 104 -0.05 1.49 12.09
CA HIS A 104 0.34 2.84 12.49
C HIS A 104 1.86 3.01 12.50
N ARG A 105 2.53 2.11 13.22
CA ARG A 105 3.99 2.06 13.31
C ARG A 105 4.66 1.98 11.93
N LEU A 106 4.17 1.12 11.05
CA LEU A 106 4.72 0.97 9.69
C LEU A 106 4.52 2.22 8.83
N VAL A 107 3.40 2.94 8.99
CA VAL A 107 3.14 4.20 8.30
C VAL A 107 4.07 5.30 8.81
N GLU A 108 4.25 5.42 10.12
CA GLU A 108 5.19 6.37 10.72
C GLU A 108 6.63 6.10 10.28
N LEU A 109 7.10 4.85 10.38
CA LEU A 109 8.42 4.45 9.89
C LEU A 109 8.60 4.78 8.40
N LYS A 110 7.56 4.57 7.59
CA LYS A 110 7.63 4.94 6.17
C LYS A 110 7.76 6.45 5.99
N LEU A 111 7.00 7.26 6.73
CA LEU A 111 7.14 8.73 6.68
C LEU A 111 8.52 9.18 7.11
N ILE A 112 9.03 8.67 8.23
CA ILE A 112 10.36 9.02 8.78
C ILE A 112 11.44 8.83 7.71
N LYS A 113 11.46 7.65 7.07
CA LYS A 113 12.43 7.35 6.00
C LYS A 113 12.33 8.37 4.86
N GLU A 114 11.13 8.67 4.40
CA GLU A 114 10.93 9.49 3.21
C GLU A 114 11.19 10.98 3.50
N VAL A 115 10.88 11.45 4.70
CA VAL A 115 11.21 12.81 5.16
C VAL A 115 12.72 12.99 5.22
N ASP A 116 13.45 12.03 5.81
CA ASP A 116 14.90 12.12 5.96
C ASP A 116 15.66 11.96 4.63
N GLU A 117 15.34 10.92 3.83
CA GLU A 117 16.11 10.60 2.62
C GLU A 117 15.67 11.38 1.38
N ALA A 118 14.44 11.88 1.33
CA ALA A 118 13.86 12.46 0.12
C ALA A 118 13.17 13.82 0.32
N SER A 119 13.33 14.44 1.50
CA SER A 119 12.66 15.72 1.83
C SER A 119 11.15 15.70 1.56
N PHE A 120 10.53 14.55 1.85
CA PHE A 120 9.13 14.28 1.56
C PHE A 120 8.18 15.20 2.34
N LYS A 121 7.11 15.69 1.68
CA LYS A 121 6.15 16.65 2.25
C LYS A 121 4.68 16.21 2.18
N TYR A 122 4.44 15.00 1.67
CA TYR A 122 3.09 14.49 1.44
C TYR A 122 2.68 13.50 2.55
N GLY A 123 1.65 12.68 2.29
CA GLY A 123 1.16 11.69 3.24
C GLY A 123 1.56 10.25 2.91
N VAL A 124 1.47 9.41 3.93
CA VAL A 124 1.48 7.95 3.78
C VAL A 124 0.11 7.41 4.18
N TYR A 125 -0.51 6.64 3.28
CA TYR A 125 -1.76 5.94 3.52
C TYR A 125 -1.46 4.48 3.89
N GLY A 126 -2.00 4.01 5.00
CA GLY A 126 -1.90 2.64 5.47
C GLY A 126 -3.18 1.85 5.23
N PHE A 127 -3.03 0.64 4.72
CA PHE A 127 -4.09 -0.36 4.54
C PHE A 127 -3.74 -1.63 5.31
N GLY A 128 -4.50 -1.89 6.37
CA GLY A 128 -4.38 -3.09 7.19
C GLY A 128 -5.42 -4.13 6.81
N LEU A 129 -4.99 -5.28 6.31
CA LEU A 129 -5.85 -6.36 5.85
C LEU A 129 -5.71 -7.61 6.73
N GLN A 130 -6.85 -8.14 7.15
CA GLN A 130 -6.87 -9.30 8.04
C GLN A 130 -6.84 -10.61 7.25
N VAL A 131 -6.14 -11.60 7.78
CA VAL A 131 -6.03 -12.95 7.23
C VAL A 131 -6.53 -13.96 8.26
N SER A 132 -7.27 -14.97 7.84
CA SER A 132 -7.75 -16.01 8.76
C SER A 132 -6.59 -16.80 9.37
N VAL A 133 -6.73 -17.13 10.65
CA VAL A 133 -5.84 -18.05 11.38
C VAL A 133 -6.09 -19.51 11.01
N THR A 134 -7.30 -19.82 10.53
CA THR A 134 -7.71 -21.18 10.15
C THR A 134 -7.10 -21.59 8.82
N PHE A 135 -6.72 -22.88 8.72
CA PHE A 135 -6.25 -23.46 7.47
C PHE A 135 -7.43 -23.91 6.59
N PRO A 136 -7.44 -23.61 5.28
CA PRO A 136 -6.47 -22.78 4.57
C PRO A 136 -6.64 -21.29 4.88
N PRO A 137 -5.54 -20.51 5.05
CA PRO A 137 -5.63 -19.07 5.28
C PRO A 137 -6.41 -18.38 4.17
N ARG A 138 -7.23 -17.38 4.50
CA ARG A 138 -7.99 -16.56 3.55
C ARG A 138 -7.87 -15.09 3.89
N LEU A 139 -7.77 -14.24 2.88
CA LEU A 139 -7.94 -12.79 3.05
C LEU A 139 -9.38 -12.50 3.49
N LEU A 140 -9.55 -11.89 4.67
CA LEU A 140 -10.85 -11.51 5.21
C LEU A 140 -11.29 -10.11 4.77
N GLY A 141 -10.34 -9.27 4.34
CA GLY A 141 -10.59 -7.93 3.82
C GLY A 141 -9.90 -6.84 4.63
N LEU A 142 -10.32 -5.59 4.39
CA LEU A 142 -9.80 -4.41 5.07
C LEU A 142 -10.29 -4.37 6.52
N ALA A 143 -9.37 -4.33 7.47
CA ALA A 143 -9.66 -4.26 8.90
C ALA A 143 -9.27 -2.90 9.51
N SER A 144 -8.34 -2.18 8.88
CA SER A 144 -7.92 -0.85 9.32
C SER A 144 -7.40 -0.01 8.15
N ALA A 145 -7.63 1.29 8.19
CA ALA A 145 -7.09 2.25 7.26
C ALA A 145 -6.70 3.52 8.01
N ILE A 146 -5.53 4.09 7.69
CA ILE A 146 -4.99 5.29 8.32
C ILE A 146 -4.28 6.15 7.29
N VAL A 147 -4.19 7.45 7.54
CA VAL A 147 -3.38 8.38 6.76
C VAL A 147 -2.66 9.28 7.74
N ILE A 148 -1.37 9.50 7.52
CA ILE A 148 -0.53 10.39 8.34
C ILE A 148 0.24 11.30 7.38
N GLY A 149 0.26 12.60 7.68
CA GLY A 149 1.02 13.61 6.95
C GLY A 149 2.47 13.72 7.42
N ALA A 150 3.38 14.21 6.57
CA ALA A 150 4.78 14.39 6.93
C ALA A 150 5.00 15.34 8.12
N ASP A 151 4.14 16.33 8.30
CA ASP A 151 4.11 17.27 9.43
C ASP A 151 3.98 16.59 10.80
N GLU A 152 3.39 15.39 10.83
CA GLU A 152 3.31 14.63 12.07
C GLU A 152 4.64 14.03 12.53
N VAL A 153 5.62 13.87 11.64
CA VAL A 153 6.93 13.28 11.99
C VAL A 153 8.10 14.24 11.89
N ILE A 154 8.00 15.33 11.11
CA ILE A 154 9.11 16.28 10.91
C ILE A 154 9.63 16.79 12.26
N GLY A 155 10.92 16.55 12.52
CA GLY A 155 11.61 16.98 13.74
C GLY A 155 11.19 16.23 15.01
N LYS A 156 10.37 15.18 14.91
CA LYS A 156 9.80 14.43 16.04
C LYS A 156 10.32 12.99 16.16
N TYR A 157 11.28 12.56 15.33
CA TYR A 157 11.86 11.22 15.37
C TYR A 157 13.34 11.25 15.74
N SER A 158 13.84 10.12 16.25
CA SER A 158 15.23 9.89 16.63
C SER A 158 16.00 9.14 15.54
N GLN A 159 17.33 9.12 15.65
CA GLN A 159 18.18 8.32 14.76
C GLN A 159 17.83 6.82 14.81
N THR A 160 17.43 6.31 15.98
CA THR A 160 17.02 4.91 16.14
C THR A 160 15.75 4.59 15.37
N ASP A 161 14.80 5.53 15.31
CA ASP A 161 13.57 5.35 14.52
C ASP A 161 13.88 5.32 13.02
N PHE A 162 14.82 6.16 12.58
CA PHE A 162 15.28 6.18 11.19
C PHE A 162 16.00 4.88 10.79
N GLU A 163 16.88 4.36 11.64
CA GLU A 163 17.54 3.08 11.40
C GLU A 163 16.55 1.92 11.32
N GLU A 164 15.52 1.94 12.17
CA GLU A 164 14.44 0.97 12.10
C GLU A 164 13.65 1.11 10.79
N ALA A 165 13.34 2.33 10.38
CA ALA A 165 12.63 2.58 9.13
C ALA A 165 13.38 2.01 7.92
N ARG A 166 14.71 2.18 7.87
CA ARG A 166 15.57 1.58 6.83
C ARG A 166 15.59 0.06 6.87
N LYS A 167 15.57 -0.57 8.04
CA LYS A 167 15.44 -2.04 8.15
C LYS A 167 14.13 -2.55 7.56
N HIS A 168 13.05 -1.76 7.68
CA HIS A 168 11.73 -2.16 7.20
C HIS A 168 11.49 -1.90 5.72
N PHE A 169 12.01 -0.80 5.18
CA PHE A 169 11.70 -0.31 3.83
C PHE A 169 12.91 -0.21 2.90
N GLY A 170 14.10 -0.59 3.37
CA GLY A 170 15.35 -0.45 2.63
C GLY A 170 15.82 0.99 2.55
N ASP A 171 16.81 1.23 1.69
CA ASP A 171 17.37 2.55 1.38
C ASP A 171 16.68 3.16 0.15
N ILE A 172 16.91 4.44 -0.14
CA ILE A 172 16.47 5.12 -1.37
C ILE A 172 16.96 4.38 -2.63
N ASN A 173 18.16 3.79 -2.57
CA ASN A 173 18.75 3.00 -3.64
C ASN A 173 18.04 1.65 -3.88
N ASN A 174 17.22 1.20 -2.94
CA ASN A 174 16.47 -0.05 -3.04
C ASN A 174 15.07 0.14 -3.63
N ARG A 175 14.70 1.37 -4.04
CA ARG A 175 13.44 1.64 -4.71
C ARG A 175 13.41 0.91 -6.05
N GLN A 176 12.49 -0.05 -6.18
CA GLN A 176 12.22 -0.69 -7.46
C GLN A 176 11.43 0.27 -8.35
N THR A 177 12.10 0.82 -9.36
CA THR A 177 11.43 1.54 -10.45
C THR A 177 10.77 0.52 -11.37
N ILE A 178 9.46 0.65 -11.58
CA ILE A 178 8.75 -0.16 -12.57
C ILE A 178 8.83 0.61 -13.88
N GLU A 179 9.64 0.13 -14.82
CA GLU A 179 9.67 0.68 -16.17
C GLU A 179 8.34 0.38 -16.87
N ILE A 180 7.52 1.42 -16.99
CA ILE A 180 6.30 1.38 -17.78
C ILE A 180 6.70 1.52 -19.25
N LYS A 181 6.87 0.40 -19.96
CA LYS A 181 7.22 0.41 -21.39
C LYS A 181 6.17 1.20 -22.20
N GLU A 182 6.60 2.19 -22.96
CA GLU A 182 5.74 2.92 -23.89
C GLU A 182 5.20 1.99 -24.97
N PHE A 183 4.11 2.41 -25.63
CA PHE A 183 3.56 1.64 -26.75
C PHE A 183 4.59 1.63 -27.89
N PRO A 184 4.78 0.50 -28.60
CA PRO A 184 5.50 0.56 -29.87
C PRO A 184 4.77 1.53 -30.79
N GLU A 185 5.49 2.52 -31.32
CA GLU A 185 5.02 3.33 -32.43
C GLU A 185 4.78 2.38 -33.61
N GLU A 186 3.62 2.53 -34.27
CA GLU A 186 3.18 1.69 -35.39
C GLU A 186 4.17 1.72 -36.57
#